data_AF-A0A0L6ZE11-F1
#
_entry.id   AF-A0A0L6ZE11-F1
#
_cell.length_a   1.000
_cell.length_b   1.000
_cell.length_c   1.000
_cell.angle_alpha   90.00
_cell.angle_beta   90.00
_cell.angle_gamma   90.00
#
_symmetry.space_group_name_H-M   'P 1'
#
loop_
_entity.id
_entity.type
_entity.pdbx_description
1 polymer ?
#
loop_
_entity_poly.entity_id
_entity_poly.type
_entity_poly.pdbx_seq_one_letter_code
_entity_poly.pdbx_strand_id
1 'polypeptide(L)'
;MKISGTSVNNVINIYEKNKREIIKNKEITKNDYIEISSLGKSLSSYGEDVNKISSAEKIEKIRMEISRGTYSIDANLIAKSMINVMKARSV
;
A
#
# COMPACT_ATOMS: atom_id res chain seq x y z
N MET A 1 -2.63 70.24 29.96
CA MET A 1 -2.39 69.03 29.14
C MET A 1 -2.59 67.81 30.03
N LYS A 2 -3.48 66.88 29.66
CA LYS A 2 -3.71 65.62 30.38
C LYS A 2 -3.17 64.49 29.49
N ILE A 3 -2.05 63.91 29.88
CA ILE A 3 -1.34 62.91 29.09
C ILE A 3 -1.94 61.56 29.44
N SER A 4 -2.74 61.02 28.53
CA SER A 4 -3.39 59.72 28.67
C SER A 4 -2.31 58.63 28.74
N GLY A 5 -2.12 58.04 29.92
CA GLY A 5 -1.23 56.89 30.10
C GLY A 5 -1.65 55.80 29.12
N THR A 6 -0.69 55.34 28.32
CA THR A 6 -0.86 54.27 27.34
C THR A 6 -1.56 53.10 27.99
N SER A 7 -2.84 52.90 27.63
CA SER A 7 -3.69 51.84 28.17
C SER A 7 -2.98 50.49 28.03
N VAL A 8 -2.77 49.82 29.16
CA VAL A 8 -2.14 48.49 29.24
C VAL A 8 -2.82 47.48 28.30
N ASN A 9 -4.11 47.69 28.03
CA ASN A 9 -4.89 46.90 27.08
C ASN A 9 -4.41 47.03 25.63
N ASN A 10 -3.90 48.20 25.22
CA ASN A 10 -3.33 48.37 23.87
C ASN A 10 -2.02 47.59 23.73
N VAL A 11 -1.22 47.50 24.79
CA VAL A 11 0.03 46.74 24.78
C VAL A 11 -0.26 45.25 24.73
N ILE A 12 -1.21 44.76 25.53
CA ILE A 12 -1.66 43.36 25.53
C ILE A 12 -2.20 42.95 24.15
N ASN A 13 -3.01 43.80 23.51
CA ASN A 13 -3.56 43.54 22.17
C ASN A 13 -2.47 43.45 21.08
N ILE A 14 -1.32 44.12 21.24
CA ILE A 14 -0.19 44.00 20.31
C ILE A 14 0.45 42.62 20.43
N TYR A 15 0.61 42.09 21.64
CA TYR A 15 1.14 40.73 21.85
C TYR A 15 0.17 39.65 21.36
N GLU A 16 -1.14 39.79 21.56
CA GLU A 16 -2.14 38.85 21.02
C GLU A 16 -2.18 38.87 19.48
N LYS A 17 -2.05 40.05 18.86
CA LYS A 17 -2.05 40.18 17.39
C LYS A 17 -0.81 39.54 16.73
N ASN A 18 0.30 39.42 17.46
CA ASN A 18 1.50 38.70 17.02
C ASN A 18 1.38 37.17 17.22
N LYS A 19 0.35 36.68 17.91
CA LYS A 19 0.00 35.27 18.02
C LYS A 19 -0.87 34.78 16.86
N ARG A 20 -0.94 35.55 15.76
CA ARG A 20 -1.47 35.03 14.49
C ARG A 20 -0.67 33.78 14.17
N GLU A 21 -1.37 32.65 14.21
CA GLU A 21 -0.85 31.37 13.81
C GLU A 21 -0.04 31.58 12.53
N ILE A 22 1.23 31.22 12.60
CA ILE A 22 2.03 31.01 11.39
C ILE A 22 1.22 29.97 10.65
N ILE A 23 0.41 30.42 9.69
CA ILE A 23 -0.25 29.56 8.72
C ILE A 23 0.95 28.92 8.04
N LYS A 24 1.34 27.73 8.53
CA LYS A 24 2.30 26.88 7.87
C LYS A 24 1.64 26.64 6.53
N ASN A 25 2.08 27.39 5.52
CA ASN A 25 1.74 27.11 4.14
C ASN A 25 2.07 25.63 4.01
N LYS A 26 1.01 24.82 3.86
CA LYS A 26 1.13 23.39 3.77
C LYS A 26 2.03 23.17 2.57
N GLU A 27 3.30 22.81 2.81
CA GLU A 27 4.24 22.56 1.74
C GLU A 27 3.58 21.50 0.86
N ILE A 28 3.19 21.89 -0.35
CA ILE A 28 2.64 20.98 -1.34
C ILE A 28 3.86 20.19 -1.82
N THR A 29 4.22 19.16 -1.06
CA THR A 29 5.18 18.16 -1.51
C THR A 29 4.63 17.56 -2.80
N LYS A 30 5.28 17.83 -3.92
CA LYS A 30 5.02 17.13 -5.17
C LYS A 30 5.41 15.67 -4.95
N ASN A 31 4.41 14.86 -4.61
CA ASN A 31 4.57 13.43 -4.53
C ASN A 31 4.16 12.84 -5.87
N ASP A 32 4.90 11.83 -6.31
CA ASP A 32 4.50 11.02 -7.44
C ASP A 32 3.37 10.09 -7.00
N TYR A 33 2.28 10.08 -7.76
CA TYR A 33 1.14 9.18 -7.52
C TYR A 33 0.93 8.31 -8.75
N ILE A 34 0.70 7.02 -8.53
CA ILE A 34 0.26 6.09 -9.56
C ILE A 34 -1.23 5.87 -9.35
N GLU A 35 -2.04 6.24 -10.34
CA GLU A 35 -3.48 5.97 -10.32
C GLU A 35 -3.77 4.58 -10.90
N ILE A 36 -4.29 3.70 -10.05
CA ILE A 36 -4.81 2.39 -10.46
C ILE A 36 -6.32 2.52 -10.56
N SER A 37 -6.91 2.03 -11.65
CA SER A 37 -8.36 2.04 -11.83
C SER A 37 -9.06 1.33 -10.67
N SER A 38 -10.25 1.82 -10.29
CA SER A 38 -11.06 1.20 -9.22
C SER A 38 -11.36 -0.28 -9.52
N LEU A 39 -11.55 -0.60 -10.80
CA LEU A 39 -11.69 -1.96 -11.31
C LEU A 39 -10.40 -2.77 -11.11
N GLY A 40 -9.24 -2.24 -11.53
CA GLY A 40 -7.95 -2.92 -11.37
C GLY A 40 -7.62 -3.20 -9.90
N LYS A 41 -7.95 -2.26 -9.01
CA LYS A 41 -7.79 -2.43 -7.56
C LYS A 41 -8.67 -3.57 -7.03
N SER A 42 -9.93 -3.62 -7.44
CA SER A 42 -10.87 -4.68 -7.03
C SER A 42 -10.51 -6.07 -7.60
N LEU A 43 -9.96 -6.12 -8.81
CA LEU A 43 -9.49 -7.36 -9.43
C LEU A 43 -8.21 -7.88 -8.76
N SER A 44 -7.31 -6.99 -8.33
CA SER A 44 -6.06 -7.37 -7.67
C SER A 44 -6.30 -8.14 -6.37
N SER A 45 -7.30 -7.74 -5.57
CA SER A 45 -7.66 -8.45 -4.34
C SER A 45 -8.18 -9.87 -4.60
N TYR A 46 -8.78 -10.13 -5.76
CA TYR A 46 -9.32 -11.45 -6.09
C TYR A 46 -8.21 -12.47 -6.40
N GLY A 47 -7.04 -12.02 -6.89
CA GLY A 47 -5.91 -12.89 -7.20
C GLY A 47 -5.21 -13.48 -5.96
N GLU A 48 -5.31 -12.82 -4.80
CA GLU A 48 -4.63 -13.27 -3.58
C GLU A 48 -5.39 -14.38 -2.84
N ASP A 49 -6.73 -14.38 -2.89
CA ASP A 49 -7.56 -15.34 -2.14
C ASP A 49 -7.68 -16.70 -2.84
N VAL A 50 -7.66 -16.74 -4.17
CA VAL A 50 -7.73 -18.00 -4.95
C VAL A 50 -6.52 -18.91 -4.68
N ASN A 51 -5.37 -18.34 -4.34
CA ASN A 51 -4.14 -19.09 -4.04
C ASN A 51 -4.13 -19.73 -2.64
N LYS A 52 -4.99 -19.30 -1.71
CA LYS A 52 -4.97 -19.77 -0.31
C LYS A 52 -5.88 -20.98 -0.08
N ILE A 53 -6.98 -21.11 -0.83
CA ILE A 53 -8.05 -22.07 -0.53
C ILE A 53 -7.70 -23.52 -0.94
N SER A 54 -6.75 -23.74 -1.86
CA SER A 54 -6.45 -25.08 -2.44
C SER A 54 -5.18 -25.76 -1.89
N SER A 55 -4.42 -25.16 -0.97
CA SER A 55 -3.04 -25.63 -0.74
C SER A 55 -2.93 -26.84 0.21
N ALA A 56 -3.70 -26.90 1.31
CA ALA A 56 -3.48 -27.87 2.38
C ALA A 56 -3.71 -29.33 1.94
N GLU A 57 -4.87 -29.62 1.35
CA GLU A 57 -5.20 -30.97 0.87
C GLU A 57 -4.25 -31.42 -0.25
N LYS A 58 -3.92 -30.51 -1.16
CA LYS A 58 -2.99 -30.76 -2.27
C LYS A 58 -1.57 -31.06 -1.77
N ILE A 59 -1.10 -30.32 -0.77
CA ILE A 59 0.20 -30.54 -0.13
C ILE A 59 0.23 -31.92 0.53
N GLU A 60 -0.81 -32.29 1.27
CA GLU A 60 -0.85 -33.60 1.94
C GLU A 60 -0.89 -34.76 0.95
N LYS A 61 -1.65 -34.62 -0.14
CA LYS A 61 -1.66 -35.61 -1.22
C LYS A 61 -0.26 -35.80 -1.84
N ILE A 62 0.44 -34.71 -2.16
CA ILE A 62 1.80 -34.77 -2.71
C ILE A 62 2.75 -35.42 -1.70
N ARG A 63 2.66 -35.05 -0.41
CA ARG A 63 3.45 -35.64 0.66
C ARG A 63 3.24 -37.16 0.75
N MET A 64 1.99 -37.60 0.66
CA MET A 64 1.65 -39.03 0.63
C MET A 64 2.23 -39.72 -0.60
N GLU A 65 2.10 -39.16 -1.80
CA GLU A 65 2.65 -39.74 -3.03
C GLU A 65 4.18 -39.85 -2.99
N ILE A 66 4.86 -38.86 -2.42
CA ILE A 66 6.32 -38.89 -2.21
C ILE A 66 6.68 -40.01 -1.20
N SER A 67 5.99 -40.07 -0.06
CA SER A 67 6.25 -41.08 0.98
C SER A 67 6.06 -42.52 0.50
N ARG A 68 5.12 -42.72 -0.44
CA ARG A 68 4.81 -44.01 -1.05
C ARG A 68 5.69 -44.32 -2.27
N GLY A 69 6.52 -43.38 -2.70
CA GLY A 69 7.36 -43.52 -3.91
C GLY A 69 6.56 -43.51 -5.22
N THR A 70 5.29 -43.09 -5.20
CA THR A 70 4.41 -43.05 -6.38
C THR A 70 4.39 -41.68 -7.07
N TYR A 71 5.14 -40.71 -6.55
CA TYR A 71 5.25 -39.39 -7.15
C TYR A 71 6.10 -39.44 -8.43
N SER A 72 5.47 -39.13 -9.57
CA SER A 72 6.13 -39.10 -10.88
C SER A 72 6.39 -37.67 -11.33
N ILE A 73 7.57 -37.43 -11.88
CA ILE A 73 8.00 -36.12 -12.37
C ILE A 73 7.76 -36.04 -13.87
N ASP A 74 6.90 -35.11 -14.30
CA ASP A 74 6.71 -34.78 -15.72
C ASP A 74 7.52 -33.54 -16.11
N ALA A 75 8.61 -33.75 -16.84
CA ALA A 75 9.49 -32.68 -17.32
C ALA A 75 8.79 -31.70 -18.28
N ASN A 76 7.83 -32.18 -19.09
CA ASN A 76 7.10 -31.34 -20.04
C ASN A 76 6.16 -30.38 -19.28
N LEU A 77 5.47 -30.89 -18.26
CA LEU A 77 4.63 -30.08 -17.40
C LEU A 77 5.43 -28.99 -16.66
N ILE A 78 6.63 -29.33 -16.18
CA ILE A 78 7.53 -28.38 -15.52
C ILE A 78 7.95 -27.28 -16.50
N ALA A 79 8.44 -27.64 -17.68
CA ALA A 79 8.88 -26.69 -18.69
C ALA A 79 7.75 -25.74 -19.13
N LYS A 80 6.55 -26.29 -19.38
CA LYS A 80 5.36 -25.48 -19.70
C LYS A 80 5.01 -24.50 -18.60
N SER A 81 5.04 -24.95 -17.34
CA SER A 81 4.75 -24.09 -16.19
C SER A 81 5.76 -22.95 -16.06
N MET A 82 7.05 -23.24 -16.26
CA MET A 82 8.11 -22.22 -16.27
C MET A 82 7.87 -21.18 -17.37
N ILE A 83 7.59 -21.61 -18.60
CA ILE A 83 7.31 -20.71 -19.72
C ILE A 83 6.07 -19.85 -19.45
N ASN A 84 5.01 -20.44 -18.89
CA ASN A 84 3.78 -19.71 -18.59
C ASN A 84 4.00 -18.60 -17.56
N VAL A 85 4.78 -18.88 -16.50
CA VAL A 85 5.15 -17.87 -15.49
C VAL A 85 5.98 -16.75 -16.12
N MET A 86 6.91 -17.08 -17.01
CA MET A 86 7.73 -16.08 -17.70
C MET A 86 6.88 -15.20 -18.63
N LYS A 87 5.95 -15.78 -19.39
CA LYS A 87 5.05 -15.02 -20.27
C LYS A 87 4.10 -14.11 -19.51
N ALA A 88 3.54 -14.57 -18.38
CA ALA A 88 2.60 -13.78 -17.58
C ALA A 88 3.26 -12.57 -16.88
N ARG A 89 4.59 -12.58 -16.70
CA ARG A 89 5.37 -11.48 -16.11
C ARG A 89 5.85 -10.43 -17.12
N SER A 90 5.81 -10.75 -18.42
CA SER A 90 6.27 -9.86 -19.49
C SER A 90 5.17 -8.95 -20.07
N VAL A 91 3.97 -8.98 -19.48
CA VAL A 91 2.81 -8.17 -19.87
C VAL A 91 2.50 -7.14 -18.80
#